data_AF-A0AAP8QDP8-F1
#
_entry.id   AF-A0AAP8QDP8-F1
#
_cell.length_a   1.000
_cell.length_b   1.000
_cell.length_c   1.000
_cell.angle_alpha   90.00
_cell.angle_beta   90.00
_cell.angle_gamma   90.00
#
_symmetry.space_group_name_H-M   'P 1'
#
loop_
_entity.id
_entity.type
_entity.pdbx_description
1 polymer ?
#
loop_
_entity_poly.entity_id
_entity_poly.type
_entity_poly.pdbx_seq_one_letter_code
_entity_poly.pdbx_strand_id
1 'polypeptide(L)'
;MQEELEARLENIERRSQRQIEAWEKELITDEDLINAKKRIEKERKETLEALQQLKQENSGDNMEKLSSKVKKLADELDSPDRLVVKNAVRQIVDSITITDRQFAEILWLVD
;
A
#
# COMPACT_ATOMS: atom_id res chain seq x y z
N MET A 1 -6.11 -3.06 -13.38
CA MET A 1 -6.23 -4.00 -12.24
C MET A 1 -6.09 -3.29 -10.91
N GLN A 2 -5.00 -2.55 -10.63
CA GLN A 2 -4.91 -1.80 -9.37
C GLN A 2 -5.93 -0.65 -9.27
N GLU A 3 -6.07 0.18 -10.30
CA GLU A 3 -7.09 1.25 -10.37
C GLU A 3 -8.53 0.70 -10.22
N GLU A 4 -8.77 -0.53 -10.69
CA GLU A 4 -10.07 -1.18 -10.60
C GLU A 4 -10.41 -1.61 -9.17
N LEU A 5 -9.41 -2.10 -8.41
CA LEU A 5 -9.58 -2.45 -6.99
C LEU A 5 -9.70 -1.20 -6.12
N GLU A 6 -9.01 -0.11 -6.46
CA GLU A 6 -9.15 1.19 -5.78
C GLU A 6 -10.55 1.78 -6.03
N ALA A 7 -11.05 1.77 -7.26
CA ALA A 7 -12.42 2.16 -7.58
C ALA A 7 -13.46 1.27 -6.88
N ARG A 8 -13.15 -0.01 -6.69
CA ARG A 8 -14.00 -0.94 -5.94
C ARG A 8 -14.04 -0.59 -4.45
N LEU A 9 -12.92 -0.22 -3.84
CA LEU A 9 -12.87 0.26 -2.46
C LEU A 9 -13.67 1.56 -2.28
N GLU A 10 -13.55 2.50 -3.21
CA GLU A 10 -14.32 3.75 -3.16
C GLU A 10 -15.84 3.48 -3.23
N ASN A 11 -16.26 2.54 -4.08
CA ASN A 11 -17.66 2.13 -4.15
C ASN A 11 -18.14 1.46 -2.85
N ILE A 12 -17.29 0.65 -2.20
CA ILE A 12 -17.59 0.05 -0.91
C ILE A 12 -17.81 1.14 0.15
N GLU A 13 -16.97 2.18 0.19
CA GLU A 13 -17.13 3.32 1.11
C GLU A 13 -18.41 4.12 0.84
N ARG A 14 -18.71 4.42 -0.42
CA ARG A 14 -19.97 5.11 -0.77
C ARG A 14 -21.19 4.33 -0.33
N ARG A 15 -21.20 3.00 -0.46
CA ARG A 15 -22.30 2.16 0.05
C ARG A 15 -22.38 2.20 1.56
N SER A 16 -21.24 2.19 2.27
CA SER A 16 -21.21 2.33 3.73
C SER A 16 -21.87 3.62 4.18
N GLN A 17 -21.50 4.74 3.54
CA GLN A 17 -22.08 6.04 3.84
C GLN A 17 -23.60 6.08 3.57
N ARG A 18 -24.06 5.48 2.47
CA ARG A 18 -25.51 5.38 2.18
C ARG A 18 -26.28 4.58 3.23
N GLN A 19 -25.68 3.54 3.82
CA GLN A 19 -26.32 2.78 4.89
C GLN A 19 -26.42 3.59 6.18
N ILE A 20 -25.39 4.40 6.48
CA ILE A 20 -25.42 5.33 7.62
C ILE A 20 -26.52 6.38 7.40
N GLU A 21 -26.60 6.99 6.21
CA GLU A 21 -27.64 7.97 5.89
C GLU A 21 -29.06 7.37 5.91
N ALA A 22 -29.21 6.11 5.46
CA ALA A 22 -30.49 5.41 5.51
C ALA A 22 -30.92 5.15 6.96
N TRP A 23 -29.96 4.81 7.82
CA TRP A 23 -30.20 4.62 9.25
C TRP A 23 -30.56 5.93 9.96
N GLU A 24 -29.84 7.03 9.67
CA GLU A 24 -30.15 8.37 10.20
C GLU A 24 -31.54 8.86 9.78
N LYS A 25 -32.03 8.43 8.61
CA LYS A 25 -33.38 8.72 8.12
C LYS A 25 -34.44 7.73 8.61
N GLU A 26 -34.10 6.84 9.55
CA GLU A 26 -34.97 5.79 10.08
C GLU A 26 -35.55 4.85 9.00
N LEU A 27 -34.88 4.73 7.85
CA LEU A 27 -35.28 3.85 6.75
C LEU A 27 -34.87 2.39 6.97
N ILE A 28 -33.91 2.16 7.87
CA ILE A 28 -33.42 0.83 8.26
C ILE A 28 -33.21 0.78 9.77
N THR A 29 -33.23 -0.42 10.35
CA THR A 29 -33.03 -0.61 11.78
C THR A 29 -31.55 -0.66 12.18
N ASP A 30 -31.27 -0.56 13.49
CA ASP A 30 -29.93 -0.78 14.04
C ASP A 30 -29.37 -2.15 13.64
N GLU A 31 -30.23 -3.17 13.64
CA GLU A 31 -29.86 -4.55 13.30
C GLU A 31 -29.48 -4.69 11.82
N ASP A 32 -30.23 -4.00 10.94
CA ASP A 32 -29.92 -3.92 9.51
C ASP A 32 -28.59 -3.21 9.26
N LEU A 33 -28.32 -2.10 9.97
CA LEU A 33 -27.06 -1.37 9.86
C LEU A 33 -25.88 -2.25 10.30
N ILE A 34 -26.01 -2.99 11.41
CA ILE A 34 -24.96 -3.90 11.89
C ILE A 34 -24.68 -5.00 10.87
N ASN A 35 -25.73 -5.59 10.28
CA ASN A 35 -25.58 -6.63 9.27
C ASN A 35 -24.97 -6.08 7.97
N ALA A 36 -25.34 -4.88 7.56
CA ALA A 36 -24.75 -4.20 6.41
C ALA A 36 -23.26 -3.89 6.65
N LYS A 37 -22.90 -3.38 7.83
CA LYS A 37 -21.51 -3.12 8.23
C LYS A 37 -20.65 -4.37 8.15
N LYS A 38 -21.12 -5.50 8.70
CA LYS A 38 -20.40 -6.79 8.64
C LYS A 38 -20.14 -7.25 7.20
N ARG A 39 -21.13 -7.10 6.30
CA ARG A 39 -20.96 -7.45 4.88
C ARG A 39 -19.95 -6.55 4.18
N ILE A 40 -20.04 -5.24 4.44
CA ILE A 40 -19.13 -4.23 3.88
C ILE A 40 -17.70 -4.44 4.37
N GLU A 41 -17.49 -4.73 5.66
CA GLU A 41 -16.17 -5.04 6.21
C GLU A 41 -15.57 -6.30 5.58
N LYS A 42 -16.37 -7.35 5.40
CA LYS A 42 -15.91 -8.57 4.74
C LYS A 42 -15.44 -8.28 3.31
N GLU A 43 -16.24 -7.57 2.53
CA GLU A 43 -15.90 -7.22 1.14
C GLU A 43 -14.68 -6.28 1.07
N ARG A 44 -14.56 -5.33 2.00
CA ARG A 44 -13.39 -4.45 2.14
C ARG A 44 -12.13 -5.27 2.41
N LYS A 45 -12.21 -6.23 3.33
CA LYS A 45 -11.08 -7.10 3.68
C LYS A 45 -10.63 -7.94 2.49
N GLU A 46 -11.56 -8.59 1.79
CA GLU A 46 -11.26 -9.37 0.59
C GLU A 46 -10.61 -8.51 -0.52
N THR A 47 -11.10 -7.29 -0.71
CA THR A 47 -10.55 -6.36 -1.71
C THR A 47 -9.14 -5.89 -1.32
N LEU A 48 -8.89 -5.64 -0.03
CA LEU A 48 -7.56 -5.29 0.48
C LEU A 48 -6.57 -6.45 0.37
N GLU A 49 -7.00 -7.67 0.67
CA GLU A 49 -6.17 -8.87 0.52
C GLU A 49 -5.76 -9.08 -0.95
N ALA A 50 -6.70 -8.89 -1.90
CA ALA A 50 -6.39 -8.94 -3.32
C ALA A 50 -5.39 -7.85 -3.75
N LEU A 51 -5.52 -6.63 -3.20
CA LEU A 51 -4.59 -5.52 -3.44
C LEU A 51 -3.19 -5.83 -2.88
N GLN A 52 -3.11 -6.46 -1.71
CA GLN A 52 -1.85 -6.90 -1.11
C GLN A 52 -1.19 -8.02 -1.91
N GLN A 53 -1.97 -8.99 -2.41
CA GLN A 53 -1.46 -10.06 -3.27
C GLN A 53 -0.90 -9.50 -4.58
N LEU A 54 -1.62 -8.60 -5.24
CA LEU A 54 -1.11 -7.89 -6.43
C LEU A 54 0.17 -7.10 -6.15
N LYS A 55 0.27 -6.45 -4.99
CA LYS A 55 1.51 -5.77 -4.58
C LYS A 55 2.66 -6.77 -4.35
N GLN A 56 2.39 -7.93 -3.75
CA GLN A 56 3.39 -8.97 -3.53
C GLN A 56 3.87 -9.64 -4.82
N GLU A 57 2.96 -9.93 -5.75
CA GLU A 57 3.32 -10.50 -7.06
C GLU A 57 4.21 -9.55 -7.87
N ASN A 58 3.90 -8.24 -7.86
CA ASN A 58 4.77 -7.21 -8.42
C ASN A 58 6.08 -7.02 -7.63
N SER A 59 6.13 -7.42 -6.35
CA SER A 59 7.34 -7.28 -5.53
C SER A 59 8.44 -8.27 -5.90
N GLY A 60 8.10 -9.44 -6.45
CA GLY A 60 9.10 -10.44 -6.89
C GLY A 60 9.97 -9.93 -8.02
N ASP A 61 9.34 -9.42 -9.08
CA ASP A 61 10.02 -8.82 -10.24
C ASP A 61 10.77 -7.54 -9.85
N ASN A 62 10.19 -6.77 -8.93
CA ASN A 62 10.80 -5.57 -8.38
C ASN A 62 12.05 -5.85 -7.53
N MET A 63 12.06 -6.95 -6.77
CA MET A 63 13.20 -7.32 -5.93
C MET A 63 14.39 -7.81 -6.78
N GLU A 64 14.15 -8.47 -7.91
CA GLU A 64 15.21 -8.83 -8.88
C GLU A 64 15.80 -7.59 -9.56
N LYS A 65 14.94 -6.66 -10.02
CA LYS A 65 15.38 -5.38 -10.59
C LYS A 65 16.21 -4.57 -9.58
N LEU A 66 15.73 -4.46 -8.34
CA LEU A 66 16.44 -3.80 -7.25
C LEU A 66 17.80 -4.47 -6.99
N SER A 67 17.83 -5.79 -6.85
CA SER A 67 19.07 -6.57 -6.65
C SER A 67 20.09 -6.31 -7.76
N SER A 68 19.65 -6.25 -9.02
CA SER A 68 20.53 -5.93 -10.15
C SER A 68 21.06 -4.49 -10.11
N LYS A 69 20.24 -3.53 -9.66
CA LYS A 69 20.61 -2.11 -9.53
C LYS A 69 21.60 -1.89 -8.39
N VAL A 70 21.38 -2.54 -7.24
CA VAL A 70 22.32 -2.53 -6.11
C VAL A 70 23.66 -3.13 -6.50
N LYS A 71 23.68 -4.25 -7.26
CA LYS A 71 24.93 -4.84 -7.76
C LYS A 71 25.73 -3.89 -8.67
N LYS A 72 25.04 -3.12 -9.53
CA LYS A 72 25.70 -2.12 -10.39
C LYS A 72 26.27 -0.95 -9.60
N LEU A 73 25.62 -0.57 -8.51
CA LEU A 73 26.02 0.54 -7.64
C LEU A 73 26.92 0.08 -6.48
N ALA A 74 27.33 -1.20 -6.43
CA ALA A 74 28.11 -1.75 -5.33
C ALA A 74 29.44 -1.01 -5.14
N ASP A 75 30.12 -0.71 -6.25
CA ASP A 75 31.39 0.05 -6.25
C ASP A 75 31.19 1.51 -5.79
N GLU A 76 30.02 2.09 -6.08
CA GLU A 76 29.67 3.45 -5.65
C GLU A 76 29.27 3.52 -4.17
N LEU A 77 28.67 2.43 -3.65
CA LEU A 77 28.28 2.30 -2.24
C LEU A 77 29.46 2.02 -1.32
N ASP A 78 30.52 1.35 -1.80
CA ASP A 78 31.76 1.10 -1.07
C ASP A 78 32.80 2.23 -1.27
N SER A 79 32.41 3.29 -1.99
CA SER A 79 33.27 4.45 -2.22
C SER A 79 33.59 5.17 -0.90
N PRO A 80 34.85 5.59 -0.67
CA PRO A 80 35.19 6.44 0.46
C PRO A 80 34.61 7.87 0.35
N ASP A 81 34.09 8.25 -0.82
CA ASP A 81 33.45 9.54 -1.03
C ASP A 81 31.97 9.52 -0.61
N ARG A 82 31.67 10.23 0.49
CA ARG A 82 30.33 10.38 1.04
C ARG A 82 29.30 10.91 0.04
N LEU A 83 29.71 11.74 -0.92
CA LEU A 83 28.80 12.31 -1.92
C LEU A 83 28.35 11.25 -2.92
N VAL A 84 29.28 10.38 -3.33
CA VAL A 84 29.03 9.26 -4.25
C VAL A 84 28.07 8.27 -3.59
N VAL A 85 28.35 7.87 -2.35
CA VAL A 85 27.47 6.97 -1.58
C VAL A 85 26.06 7.54 -1.43
N LYS A 86 25.93 8.84 -1.11
CA LYS A 86 24.61 9.49 -0.96
C LYS A 86 23.83 9.51 -2.28
N ASN A 87 24.51 9.72 -3.40
CA ASN A 87 23.88 9.69 -4.72
C ASN A 87 23.46 8.28 -5.12
N ALA A 88 24.29 7.26 -4.84
CA ALA A 88 23.93 5.86 -5.06
C ALA A 88 22.71 5.46 -4.23
N VAL A 89 22.65 5.81 -2.94
CA VAL A 89 21.48 5.55 -2.08
C VAL A 89 20.22 6.22 -2.62
N ARG A 90 20.32 7.46 -3.12
CA ARG A 90 19.18 8.19 -3.70
C ARG A 90 18.63 7.53 -4.98
N GLN A 91 19.43 6.73 -5.69
CA GLN A 91 18.97 5.99 -6.88
C GLN A 91 18.24 4.68 -6.53
N ILE A 92 18.33 4.24 -5.27
CA ILE A 92 17.83 2.95 -4.80
C ILE A 92 16.65 3.14 -3.83
N VAL A 93 16.65 4.22 -3.05
CA VAL A 93 15.63 4.51 -2.03
C VAL A 93 14.74 5.65 -2.49
N ASP A 94 13.42 5.40 -2.52
CA ASP A 94 12.41 6.40 -2.82
C ASP A 94 12.08 7.22 -1.58
N SER A 95 11.68 6.55 -0.50
CA SER A 95 11.36 7.20 0.78
C SER A 95 11.66 6.33 1.99
N ILE A 96 11.94 6.99 3.12
CA ILE A 96 12.19 6.35 4.40
C ILE A 96 11.22 6.97 5.40
N THR A 97 10.32 6.15 5.94
CA THR A 97 9.38 6.55 6.97
C THR A 97 9.85 6.00 8.31
N ILE A 98 10.07 6.88 9.29
CA ILE A 98 10.47 6.48 10.63
C ILE A 98 9.27 6.68 11.56
N THR A 99 8.74 5.57 12.08
CA THR A 99 7.63 5.59 13.04
C THR A 99 8.17 5.23 14.43
N ASP A 100 7.87 6.09 15.41
CA ASP A 100 8.15 5.90 16.84
C ASP A 100 9.61 5.55 17.20
N ARG A 101 10.59 6.10 16.46
CA ARG A 101 12.05 5.93 16.67
C ARG A 101 12.53 4.47 16.71
N GLN A 102 11.70 3.50 16.31
CA GLN A 102 12.01 2.07 16.39
C GLN A 102 11.78 1.34 15.07
N PHE A 103 10.88 1.85 14.22
CA PHE A 103 10.55 1.21 12.95
C PHE A 103 10.90 2.14 11.79
N ALA A 104 11.83 1.72 10.95
CA ALA A 104 12.13 2.36 9.69
C ALA A 104 11.56 1.52 8.56
N GLU A 105 10.54 2.04 7.89
CA GLU A 105 10.02 1.48 6.66
C GLU A 105 10.73 2.16 5.48
N ILE A 106 11.43 1.36 4.67
CA ILE A 106 12.16 1.84 3.50
C ILE A 106 11.36 1.44 2.27
N LEU A 107 10.88 2.44 1.54
CA LEU A 107 10.29 2.28 0.22
C LEU A 107 11.41 2.37 -0.82
N TRP A 108 11.60 1.27 -1.55
CA TRP A 108 12.64 1.15 -2.56
C TRP A 108 12.15 1.72 -3.90
N LEU A 109 13.03 2.44 -4.59
CA LEU A 109 12.78 2.96 -5.92
C LEU A 109 12.96 1.83 -6.93
N VAL A 110 11.86 1.36 -7.50
CA VAL A 110 11.87 0.31 -8.51
C VAL A 110 11.29 0.86 -9.81
N ASP A 111 12.17 1.09 -10.78
CA ASP A 111 11.85 1.37 -12.19
C ASP A 111 11.91 0.05 -13.00
#